data_AF-A0A6I0EQ94-F1
#
_entry.id   AF-A0A6I0EQ94-F1
#
_cell.length_a   1.000
_cell.length_b   1.000
_cell.length_c   1.000
_cell.angle_alpha   90.00
_cell.angle_beta   90.00
_cell.angle_gamma   90.00
#
_symmetry.space_group_name_H-M   'P 1'
#
loop_
_entity.id
_entity.type
_entity.pdbx_description
1 polymer ?
#
loop_
_entity_poly.entity_id
_entity_poly.type
_entity_poly.pdbx_seq_one_letter_code
_entity_poly.pdbx_strand_id
1 'polypeptide(L)'
;MRKGSKKFFLGMTLSALLLGMPATTTANSVPATYTVEAGDSLWKISRTFNVTVEEIKRFNNLENDFIYAGQQLKLRNNLTVTHTVQPGETLWILSRQYGVTIDRIKSMNQLKSDEIRPGQVLIVRQDGNGTSSNSSIVNYIVQPNDSLWKISMQFGVSIEALRSHNQLTSDMVWVGQRLLIPQTGASQPVTTPSPTPTPTPTPTPSRGGQSNVTQWPSITYIVLPGDTASSIARRFGVSAQDILRFNYMEPHEWFNAGEKIAINGYAPRLYTVTPGQYQSPAQVGHIVDWFLEGKYLLRRNDVFTVVDVQTNKSFKVKMLGGYNHADVEPLTRQDTAVMREIFNHQWTWTPRAIVVYKDGMNIAASLSGMPHSFNTISDNGVTGHFDIYLLNSTAHGSASDVYIRQHQDMIQKAGGR
;
A
#
# COMPACT_ATOMS: atom_id res chain seq x y z
N MET A 1 24.12 67.30 21.49
CA MET A 1 23.52 67.50 22.82
C MET A 1 22.02 67.71 22.69
N ARG A 2 21.22 67.08 23.56
CA ARG A 2 19.77 67.27 23.87
C ARG A 2 18.77 66.98 22.72
N LYS A 3 17.99 65.90 22.79
CA LYS A 3 16.73 65.65 23.55
C LYS A 3 15.56 66.58 23.15
N GLY A 4 14.57 66.02 22.46
CA GLY A 4 13.27 65.73 23.09
C GLY A 4 12.00 66.43 22.57
N SER A 5 10.91 65.64 22.61
CA SER A 5 9.45 65.96 22.66
C SER A 5 8.79 66.49 21.38
N LYS A 6 7.70 65.94 20.80
CA LYS A 6 6.43 65.25 21.21
C LYS A 6 5.20 66.18 21.01
N LYS A 7 4.18 65.64 20.31
CA LYS A 7 2.71 65.95 20.25
C LYS A 7 2.24 66.79 19.03
N PHE A 8 1.38 66.25 18.13
CA PHE A 8 -0.12 66.14 18.14
C PHE A 8 -0.76 67.54 18.06
N PHE A 9 -1.72 67.93 17.21
CA PHE A 9 -2.73 67.36 16.29
C PHE A 9 -3.22 68.56 15.42
N LEU A 10 -3.85 68.35 14.26
CA LEU A 10 -5.22 68.82 13.92
C LEU A 10 -5.44 68.70 12.39
N GLY A 11 -6.64 68.27 12.02
CA GLY A 11 -6.96 67.78 10.69
C GLY A 11 -7.27 68.86 9.65
N MET A 12 -7.35 68.42 8.39
CA MET A 12 -8.19 69.04 7.38
C MET A 12 -8.83 67.94 6.53
N THR A 13 -10.15 67.93 6.59
CA THR A 13 -11.09 67.13 5.85
C THR A 13 -11.02 67.41 4.35
N LEU A 14 -11.05 66.37 3.53
CA LEU A 14 -11.52 66.48 2.15
C LEU A 14 -12.55 65.39 1.88
N SER A 15 -13.82 65.78 1.96
CA SER A 15 -14.94 65.01 1.41
C SER A 15 -14.85 65.06 -0.10
N ALA A 16 -14.49 63.94 -0.72
CA ALA A 16 -14.73 63.70 -2.14
C ALA A 16 -15.66 62.50 -2.26
N LEU A 17 -16.90 62.78 -2.65
CA LEU A 17 -17.90 61.81 -3.03
C LEU A 17 -17.45 61.18 -4.36
N LEU A 18 -16.97 59.93 -4.34
CA LEU A 18 -16.72 59.14 -5.54
C LEU A 18 -17.63 57.91 -5.54
N LEU A 19 -18.44 57.83 -6.59
CA LEU A 19 -19.37 56.76 -6.91
C LEU A 19 -18.66 55.40 -7.10
N GLY A 20 -19.25 54.37 -6.51
CA GLY A 20 -19.27 52.97 -6.98
C GLY A 20 -18.01 52.38 -7.61
N MET A 21 -17.20 51.69 -6.80
CA MET A 21 -16.46 50.50 -7.22
C MET A 21 -16.60 49.43 -6.12
N PRO A 22 -16.84 48.15 -6.44
CA PRO A 22 -16.68 47.09 -5.45
C PRO A 22 -15.21 47.09 -5.03
N ALA A 23 -14.96 47.18 -3.72
CA ALA A 23 -13.63 47.00 -3.17
C ALA A 23 -13.12 45.63 -3.63
N THR A 24 -12.13 45.64 -4.53
CA THR A 24 -11.30 44.47 -4.76
C THR A 24 -10.55 44.24 -3.46
N THR A 25 -10.94 43.22 -2.73
CA THR A 25 -10.21 42.73 -1.57
C THR A 25 -8.86 42.19 -2.05
N THR A 26 -7.84 43.03 -2.04
CA THR A 26 -6.44 42.60 -2.11
C THR A 26 -6.20 41.58 -1.01
N ALA A 27 -5.88 40.34 -1.39
CA ALA A 27 -5.47 39.31 -0.46
C ALA A 27 -4.21 39.79 0.30
N ASN A 28 -4.34 40.05 1.60
CA ASN A 28 -3.22 40.48 2.43
C ASN A 28 -2.15 39.37 2.49
N SER A 29 -0.97 39.66 1.96
CA SER A 29 0.20 38.78 2.08
C SER A 29 0.66 38.68 3.53
N VAL A 30 0.97 37.47 4.01
CA VAL A 30 1.46 37.24 5.38
C VAL A 30 2.83 37.91 5.60
N PRO A 31 2.98 38.84 6.55
CA PRO A 31 4.25 39.49 6.84
C PRO A 31 5.24 38.54 7.55
N ALA A 32 6.54 38.85 7.53
CA ALA A 32 7.55 38.03 8.22
C ALA A 32 7.33 37.97 9.75
N THR A 33 6.94 39.12 10.32
CA THR A 33 6.69 39.32 11.73
C THR A 33 5.49 40.24 11.93
N TYR A 34 4.84 40.15 13.09
CA TYR A 34 3.74 41.00 13.52
C TYR A 34 3.95 41.44 14.97
N THR A 35 3.62 42.69 15.30
CA THR A 35 3.68 43.19 16.69
C THR A 35 2.27 43.17 17.27
N VAL A 36 2.08 42.41 18.36
CA VAL A 36 0.79 42.22 19.03
C VAL A 36 0.23 43.55 19.55
N GLU A 37 -1.03 43.85 19.24
CA GLU A 37 -1.73 45.04 19.73
C GLU A 37 -2.54 44.77 21.01
N ALA A 38 -2.95 45.83 21.71
CA ALA A 38 -3.81 45.69 22.89
C ALA A 38 -5.17 45.09 22.50
N GLY A 39 -5.54 43.97 23.12
CA GLY A 39 -6.76 43.23 22.82
C GLY A 39 -6.62 42.16 21.72
N ASP A 40 -5.40 41.87 21.28
CA ASP A 40 -5.14 40.74 20.40
C ASP A 40 -5.12 39.39 21.10
N SER A 41 -5.47 38.37 20.34
CA SER A 41 -5.27 36.96 20.67
C SER A 41 -4.62 36.25 19.49
N LEU A 42 -3.95 35.13 19.76
CA LEU A 42 -3.40 34.31 18.67
C LEU A 42 -4.47 33.94 17.66
N TRP A 43 -5.70 33.69 18.10
CA TRP A 43 -6.84 33.42 17.23
C TRP A 43 -7.17 34.60 16.30
N LYS A 44 -7.23 35.83 16.83
CA LYS A 44 -7.51 37.03 16.02
C LYS A 44 -6.40 37.29 14.99
N ILE A 45 -5.15 37.11 15.40
CA ILE A 45 -3.97 37.26 14.53
C ILE A 45 -3.98 36.17 13.44
N SER A 46 -4.28 34.92 13.81
CA SER A 46 -4.40 33.78 12.89
C SER A 46 -5.40 34.04 11.76
N ARG A 47 -6.57 34.61 12.10
CA ARG A 47 -7.61 34.96 11.13
C ARG A 47 -7.23 36.15 10.25
N THR A 48 -6.55 37.13 10.83
CA THR A 48 -6.15 38.34 10.12
C THR A 48 -5.11 38.04 9.05
N PHE A 49 -4.15 37.18 9.37
CA PHE A 49 -3.03 36.85 8.47
C PHE A 49 -3.16 35.49 7.80
N ASN A 50 -4.30 34.82 7.94
CA ASN A 50 -4.55 33.50 7.35
C ASN A 50 -3.43 32.48 7.61
N VAL A 51 -2.94 32.45 8.85
CA VAL A 51 -1.98 31.47 9.40
C VAL A 51 -2.64 30.77 10.57
N THR A 52 -2.24 29.56 10.94
CA THR A 52 -2.84 28.87 12.09
C THR A 52 -2.24 29.32 13.42
N VAL A 53 -2.99 29.16 14.52
CA VAL A 53 -2.49 29.43 15.88
C VAL A 53 -1.27 28.55 16.18
N GLU A 54 -1.33 27.28 15.83
CA GLU A 54 -0.23 26.32 15.97
C GLU A 54 1.03 26.75 15.21
N GLU A 55 0.89 27.31 14.00
CA GLU A 55 2.03 27.84 13.24
C GLU A 55 2.65 29.05 13.94
N ILE A 56 1.84 30.00 14.43
CA ILE A 56 2.34 31.15 15.17
C ILE A 56 3.07 30.69 16.43
N LYS A 57 2.51 29.72 17.18
CA LYS A 57 3.15 29.16 18.38
C LYS A 57 4.47 28.49 18.04
N ARG A 58 4.50 27.67 17.00
CA ARG A 58 5.70 26.96 16.53
C ARG A 58 6.80 27.92 16.08
N PHE A 59 6.48 28.96 15.33
CA PHE A 59 7.48 29.94 14.85
C PHE A 59 8.07 30.78 15.98
N ASN A 60 7.36 30.90 17.10
CA ASN A 60 7.73 31.74 18.23
C ASN A 60 8.06 30.96 19.51
N ASN A 61 8.11 29.62 19.45
CA ASN A 61 8.31 28.73 20.58
C ASN A 61 7.38 29.03 21.77
N LEU A 62 6.09 29.29 21.49
CA LEU A 62 5.08 29.54 22.53
C LEU A 62 4.49 28.21 23.00
N GLU A 63 4.54 27.96 24.32
CA GLU A 63 3.98 26.76 24.95
C GLU A 63 2.46 26.85 25.13
N ASN A 64 1.92 28.07 25.17
CA ASN A 64 0.51 28.36 25.39
C ASN A 64 0.03 29.53 24.51
N ASP A 65 -1.23 29.91 24.65
CA ASP A 65 -1.85 30.93 23.80
C ASP A 65 -1.67 32.36 24.34
N PHE A 66 -0.95 32.52 25.45
CA PHE A 66 -0.74 33.83 26.06
C PHE A 66 0.25 34.64 25.23
N ILE A 67 -0.19 35.84 24.84
CA ILE A 67 0.61 36.85 24.15
C ILE A 67 0.42 38.21 24.84
N TYR A 68 1.43 39.07 24.75
CA TYR A 68 1.43 40.39 25.38
C TYR A 68 1.40 41.49 24.33
N ALA A 69 0.67 42.58 24.60
CA ALA A 69 0.73 43.77 23.76
C ALA A 69 2.18 44.27 23.64
N GLY A 70 2.64 44.49 22.40
CA GLY A 70 4.01 44.83 22.06
C GLY A 70 4.94 43.64 21.76
N GLN A 71 4.48 42.40 21.96
CA GLN A 71 5.26 41.21 21.61
C GLN A 71 5.42 41.08 20.10
N GLN A 72 6.63 40.80 19.62
CA GLN A 72 6.87 40.53 18.20
C GLN A 72 6.77 39.03 17.92
N LEU A 73 5.86 38.64 17.02
CA LEU A 73 5.62 37.27 16.58
C LEU A 73 6.11 37.08 15.15
N LYS A 74 6.92 36.05 14.90
CA LYS A 74 7.22 35.52 13.57
C LYS A 74 5.99 34.85 13.00
N LEU A 75 5.58 35.24 11.79
CA LEU A 75 4.41 34.64 11.12
C LEU A 75 4.80 33.73 9.94
N ARG A 76 6.10 33.60 9.61
CA ARG A 76 6.64 32.63 8.64
C ARG A 76 8.09 32.25 8.97
N ASN A 77 8.55 31.10 8.48
CA ASN A 77 9.92 30.58 8.62
C ASN A 77 10.67 30.65 7.27
N ASN A 78 11.97 30.99 7.25
CA ASN A 78 12.78 31.15 6.02
C ASN A 78 13.99 30.18 6.01
N LEU A 79 13.77 28.86 6.04
CA LEU A 79 14.85 27.87 6.01
C LEU A 79 14.93 27.17 4.64
N THR A 80 16.10 27.24 4.00
CA THR A 80 16.43 26.43 2.80
C THR A 80 17.44 25.36 3.19
N VAL A 81 17.15 24.10 2.85
CA VAL A 81 17.97 22.92 3.14
C VAL A 81 18.35 22.26 1.81
N THR A 82 19.63 21.97 1.63
CA THR A 82 20.19 21.29 0.45
C THR A 82 20.79 19.93 0.81
N HIS A 83 20.77 18.98 -0.13
CA HIS A 83 21.36 17.64 -0.02
C HIS A 83 22.25 17.33 -1.23
N THR A 84 23.38 16.66 -1.01
CA THR A 84 24.25 16.17 -2.10
C THR A 84 24.00 14.69 -2.32
N VAL A 85 23.51 14.34 -3.51
CA VAL A 85 23.10 12.98 -3.89
C VAL A 85 24.27 12.00 -3.77
N GLN A 86 24.07 10.91 -3.05
CA GLN A 86 25.03 9.81 -2.88
C GLN A 86 24.78 8.67 -3.89
N PRO A 87 25.77 7.80 -4.15
CA PRO A 87 25.58 6.62 -4.99
C PRO A 87 24.41 5.75 -4.51
N GLY A 88 23.44 5.48 -5.39
CA GLY A 88 22.27 4.65 -5.11
C GLY A 88 21.05 5.40 -4.54
N GLU A 89 21.14 6.71 -4.31
CA GLU A 89 19.99 7.51 -3.88
C GLU A 89 19.03 7.81 -5.03
N THR A 90 17.74 7.91 -4.71
CA THR A 90 16.66 8.30 -5.63
C THR A 90 15.86 9.45 -5.04
N LEU A 91 15.11 10.19 -5.86
CA LEU A 91 14.21 11.24 -5.36
C LEU A 91 13.21 10.70 -4.33
N TRP A 92 12.85 9.42 -4.41
CA TRP A 92 12.00 8.75 -3.43
C TRP A 92 12.66 8.64 -2.05
N ILE A 93 13.94 8.24 -1.99
CA ILE A 93 14.71 8.16 -0.73
C ILE A 93 14.85 9.57 -0.12
N LEU A 94 15.17 10.56 -0.94
CA LEU A 94 15.32 11.95 -0.48
C LEU A 94 13.98 12.56 -0.02
N SER A 95 12.90 12.28 -0.75
CA SER A 95 11.54 12.69 -0.38
C SER A 95 11.18 12.19 1.03
N ARG A 96 11.47 10.93 1.31
CA ARG A 96 11.23 10.31 2.62
C ARG A 96 12.13 10.85 3.72
N GLN A 97 13.41 11.07 3.42
CA GLN A 97 14.40 11.57 4.37
C GLN A 97 14.12 13.02 4.81
N TYR A 98 13.68 13.86 3.88
CA TYR A 98 13.48 15.29 4.12
C TYR A 98 12.02 15.68 4.37
N GLY A 99 11.08 14.73 4.24
CA GLY A 99 9.66 14.97 4.48
C GLY A 99 9.02 15.93 3.46
N VAL A 100 9.47 15.87 2.20
CA VAL A 100 8.96 16.68 1.09
C VAL A 100 8.59 15.78 -0.08
N THR A 101 7.61 16.13 -0.92
CA THR A 101 7.23 15.27 -2.06
C THR A 101 8.29 15.28 -3.15
N ILE A 102 8.33 14.21 -3.96
CA ILE A 102 9.18 14.12 -5.15
C ILE A 102 8.94 15.31 -6.08
N ASP A 103 7.67 15.64 -6.36
CA ASP A 103 7.32 16.79 -7.21
C ASP A 103 7.77 18.13 -6.62
N ARG A 104 7.78 18.27 -5.29
CA ARG A 104 8.31 19.45 -4.63
C ARG A 104 9.83 19.53 -4.78
N ILE A 105 10.55 18.43 -4.62
CA ILE A 105 12.00 18.38 -4.90
C ILE A 105 12.24 18.72 -6.37
N LYS A 106 11.47 18.16 -7.30
CA LYS A 106 11.64 18.43 -8.75
C LYS A 106 11.38 19.89 -9.09
N SER A 107 10.32 20.48 -8.55
CA SER A 107 10.00 21.89 -8.81
C SER A 107 11.03 22.85 -8.21
N MET A 108 11.49 22.61 -6.98
CA MET A 108 12.56 23.41 -6.34
C MET A 108 13.89 23.32 -7.11
N ASN A 109 14.12 22.22 -7.84
CA ASN A 109 15.36 21.95 -8.57
C ASN A 109 15.21 21.96 -10.10
N GLN A 110 14.04 22.39 -10.61
CA GLN A 110 13.73 22.46 -12.04
C GLN A 110 13.97 21.14 -12.81
N LEU A 111 13.74 19.99 -12.17
CA LEU A 111 13.92 18.67 -12.77
C LEU A 111 12.71 18.30 -13.64
N LYS A 112 12.98 17.72 -14.82
CA LYS A 112 11.95 17.26 -15.77
C LYS A 112 11.60 15.77 -15.62
N SER A 113 12.46 15.01 -14.96
CA SER A 113 12.30 13.57 -14.69
C SER A 113 12.71 13.26 -13.25
N ASP A 114 12.59 12.00 -12.85
CA ASP A 114 13.01 11.53 -11.52
C ASP A 114 14.51 11.16 -11.47
N GLU A 115 15.21 11.35 -12.59
CA GLU A 115 16.63 11.02 -12.72
C GLU A 115 17.50 12.01 -11.94
N ILE A 116 18.34 11.47 -11.08
CA ILE A 116 19.35 12.21 -10.32
C ILE A 116 20.69 11.48 -10.39
N ARG A 117 21.80 12.21 -10.29
CA ARG A 117 23.15 11.66 -10.40
C ARG A 117 23.93 11.81 -9.09
N PRO A 118 24.76 10.83 -8.70
CA PRO A 118 25.68 11.00 -7.58
C PRO A 118 26.53 12.27 -7.74
N GLY A 119 26.65 13.05 -6.67
CA GLY A 119 27.30 14.36 -6.64
C GLY A 119 26.39 15.54 -7.01
N GLN A 120 25.16 15.32 -7.46
CA GLN A 120 24.19 16.39 -7.73
C GLN A 120 23.72 17.03 -6.42
N VAL A 121 23.68 18.36 -6.34
CA VAL A 121 23.14 19.08 -5.18
C VAL A 121 21.68 19.45 -5.44
N LEU A 122 20.79 19.08 -4.53
CA LEU A 122 19.36 19.34 -4.60
C LEU A 122 18.90 20.17 -3.41
N ILE A 123 18.04 21.16 -3.66
CA ILE A 123 17.20 21.79 -2.66
C ILE A 123 16.15 20.76 -2.23
N VAL A 124 16.22 20.32 -0.97
CA VAL A 124 15.33 19.30 -0.42
C VAL A 124 14.33 19.87 0.58
N ARG A 125 14.48 21.14 0.96
CA ARG A 125 13.44 21.89 1.67
C ARG A 125 13.62 23.37 1.42
N GLN A 126 12.53 24.08 1.14
CA GLN A 126 12.54 25.54 1.03
C GLN A 126 11.22 26.06 1.61
N ASP A 127 11.27 26.47 2.87
CA ASP A 127 10.15 27.09 3.55
C ASP A 127 10.25 28.59 3.25
N GLY A 128 9.53 29.02 2.22
CA GLY A 128 9.73 30.35 1.65
C GLY A 128 8.82 30.64 0.48
N ASN A 129 7.50 30.54 0.67
CA ASN A 129 6.58 31.43 -0.01
C ASN A 129 5.23 31.43 0.71
N GLY A 130 4.77 32.63 1.06
CA GLY A 130 3.43 32.85 1.58
C GLY A 130 2.42 32.64 0.46
N THR A 131 2.10 31.38 0.20
CA THR A 131 0.86 30.96 -0.43
C THR A 131 0.36 29.86 0.47
N SER A 132 -0.72 30.17 1.17
CA SER A 132 -1.69 29.29 1.80
C SER A 132 -1.20 27.86 2.04
N SER A 133 -1.30 27.42 3.30
CA SER A 133 -1.76 26.07 3.60
C SER A 133 -3.10 25.81 2.92
N ASN A 134 -3.11 25.78 1.59
CA ASN A 134 -4.04 24.98 0.84
C ASN A 134 -3.68 23.57 1.27
N SER A 135 -4.53 22.98 2.10
CA SER A 135 -4.78 21.55 2.01
C SER A 135 -4.96 21.27 0.52
N SER A 136 -3.88 20.94 -0.19
CA SER A 136 -3.96 20.67 -1.61
C SER A 136 -4.67 19.33 -1.70
N ILE A 137 -5.95 19.39 -1.99
CA ILE A 137 -6.74 18.19 -2.24
C ILE A 137 -6.30 17.68 -3.59
N VAL A 138 -5.50 16.60 -3.60
CA VAL A 138 -5.15 15.90 -4.84
C VAL A 138 -6.34 15.04 -5.22
N ASN A 139 -6.84 15.21 -6.45
CA ASN A 139 -7.84 14.31 -7.01
C ASN A 139 -7.11 13.08 -7.53
N TYR A 140 -7.25 11.97 -6.81
CA TYR A 140 -6.65 10.70 -7.18
C TYR A 140 -7.71 9.76 -7.74
N ILE A 141 -7.42 9.13 -8.87
CA ILE A 141 -8.25 8.04 -9.42
C ILE A 141 -7.58 6.75 -8.99
N VAL A 142 -8.29 5.93 -8.22
CA VAL A 142 -7.83 4.63 -7.75
C VAL A 142 -7.47 3.75 -8.95
N GLN A 143 -6.22 3.30 -8.99
CA GLN A 143 -5.64 2.45 -10.02
C GLN A 143 -5.84 0.96 -9.69
N PRO A 144 -5.66 0.05 -10.68
CA PRO A 144 -5.61 -1.37 -10.41
C PRO A 144 -4.58 -1.74 -9.33
N ASN A 145 -5.02 -2.51 -8.32
CA ASN A 145 -4.24 -2.96 -7.16
C ASN A 145 -3.95 -1.90 -6.06
N ASP A 146 -4.64 -0.77 -6.08
CA ASP A 146 -4.58 0.20 -4.98
C ASP A 146 -5.34 -0.25 -3.74
N SER A 147 -4.91 0.29 -2.60
CA SER A 147 -5.63 0.22 -1.32
C SER A 147 -5.52 1.58 -0.62
N LEU A 148 -6.41 1.89 0.33
CA LEU A 148 -6.25 3.10 1.14
C LEU A 148 -4.90 3.15 1.85
N TRP A 149 -4.31 2.00 2.19
CA TRP A 149 -2.96 1.93 2.75
C TRP A 149 -1.89 2.32 1.72
N LYS A 150 -1.92 1.77 0.50
CA LYS A 150 -0.97 2.14 -0.56
C LYS A 150 -1.08 3.61 -0.92
N ILE A 151 -2.31 4.12 -1.04
CA ILE A 151 -2.60 5.52 -1.31
C ILE A 151 -2.16 6.39 -0.13
N SER A 152 -2.46 6.00 1.11
CA SER A 152 -2.00 6.65 2.34
C SER A 152 -0.48 6.77 2.38
N MET A 153 0.23 5.69 2.05
CA MET A 153 1.70 5.66 2.01
C MET A 153 2.27 6.44 0.83
N GLN A 154 1.62 6.38 -0.33
CA GLN A 154 2.03 7.13 -1.53
C GLN A 154 1.92 8.64 -1.31
N PHE A 155 0.85 9.09 -0.67
CA PHE A 155 0.54 10.51 -0.49
C PHE A 155 0.94 11.07 0.88
N GLY A 156 1.46 10.24 1.78
CA GLY A 156 1.91 10.66 3.11
C GLY A 156 0.78 11.17 4.01
N VAL A 157 -0.42 10.61 3.86
CA VAL A 157 -1.63 11.00 4.60
C VAL A 157 -2.14 9.81 5.40
N SER A 158 -2.78 10.01 6.56
CA SER A 158 -3.33 8.87 7.31
C SER A 158 -4.54 8.26 6.60
N ILE A 159 -4.77 6.96 6.78
CA ILE A 159 -5.99 6.29 6.29
C ILE A 159 -7.24 6.98 6.85
N GLU A 160 -7.21 7.42 8.12
CA GLU A 160 -8.31 8.16 8.75
C GLU A 160 -8.58 9.51 8.05
N ALA A 161 -7.52 10.24 7.66
CA ALA A 161 -7.65 11.47 6.90
C ALA A 161 -8.23 11.21 5.51
N LEU A 162 -7.80 10.13 4.83
CA LEU A 162 -8.39 9.70 3.56
C LEU A 162 -9.87 9.38 3.70
N ARG A 163 -10.26 8.63 4.73
CA ARG A 163 -11.65 8.22 4.92
C ARG A 163 -12.57 9.38 5.25
N SER A 164 -12.17 10.22 6.20
CA SER A 164 -12.97 11.37 6.63
C SER A 164 -13.17 12.39 5.50
N HIS A 165 -12.15 12.64 4.67
CA HIS A 165 -12.27 13.55 3.52
C HIS A 165 -13.09 12.98 2.35
N ASN A 166 -13.22 11.66 2.28
CA ASN A 166 -13.93 10.96 1.20
C ASN A 166 -15.23 10.32 1.65
N GLN A 167 -15.66 10.59 2.89
CA GLN A 167 -16.88 10.02 3.49
C GLN A 167 -16.93 8.48 3.39
N LEU A 168 -15.78 7.82 3.50
CA LEU A 168 -15.67 6.37 3.37
C LEU A 168 -16.01 5.70 4.70
N THR A 169 -17.01 4.82 4.66
CA THR A 169 -17.42 4.01 5.82
C THR A 169 -16.51 2.80 6.06
N SER A 170 -15.64 2.46 5.10
CA SER A 170 -14.66 1.36 5.19
C SER A 170 -13.35 1.71 4.46
N ASP A 171 -12.35 0.81 4.55
CA ASP A 171 -11.07 0.96 3.85
C ASP A 171 -11.13 0.50 2.37
N MET A 172 -12.31 0.06 1.90
CA MET A 172 -12.54 -0.45 0.54
C MET A 172 -12.56 0.69 -0.48
N VAL A 173 -11.81 0.51 -1.56
CA VAL A 173 -11.78 1.41 -2.71
C VAL A 173 -11.84 0.64 -4.02
N TRP A 174 -12.49 1.21 -5.03
CA TRP A 174 -12.72 0.58 -6.34
C TRP A 174 -11.84 1.22 -7.41
N VAL A 175 -11.34 0.44 -8.37
CA VAL A 175 -10.62 1.01 -9.53
C VAL A 175 -11.51 2.02 -10.23
N GLY A 176 -10.97 3.20 -10.55
CA GLY A 176 -11.70 4.32 -11.12
C GLY A 176 -12.40 5.22 -10.09
N GLN A 177 -12.45 4.83 -8.81
CA GLN A 177 -13.00 5.67 -7.74
C GLN A 177 -12.15 6.94 -7.59
N ARG A 178 -12.81 8.09 -7.47
CA ARG A 178 -12.14 9.36 -7.22
C ARG A 178 -12.01 9.57 -5.71
N LEU A 179 -10.80 9.83 -5.25
CA LEU A 179 -10.48 10.20 -3.88
C LEU A 179 -9.88 11.60 -3.83
N LEU A 180 -10.34 12.36 -2.86
CA LEU A 180 -9.83 13.63 -2.39
C LEU A 180 -8.73 13.35 -1.36
N ILE A 181 -7.47 13.49 -1.74
CA ILE A 181 -6.32 13.22 -0.87
C ILE A 181 -5.91 14.54 -0.20
N PRO A 182 -6.12 14.71 1.12
CA PRO A 182 -5.78 15.95 1.81
C PRO A 182 -4.28 16.04 2.07
N GLN A 183 -3.55 16.84 1.29
CA GLN A 183 -2.15 17.12 1.60
C GLN A 183 -2.08 18.09 2.78
N THR A 184 -2.03 17.56 4.01
CA THR A 184 -1.69 18.34 5.20
C THR A 184 -0.20 18.19 5.45
N GLY A 185 0.51 19.31 5.57
CA GLY A 185 1.92 19.31 5.96
C GLY A 185 2.07 18.71 7.35
N ALA A 186 2.70 17.54 7.45
CA ALA A 186 3.21 16.91 8.66
C ALA A 186 2.35 17.06 9.92
N SER A 187 1.31 16.24 10.03
CA SER A 187 0.83 15.83 11.36
C SER A 187 1.73 14.71 11.88
N GLN A 188 2.30 14.90 13.06
CA GLN A 188 3.17 13.95 13.73
C GLN A 188 2.50 12.57 13.90
N PRO A 189 3.30 11.48 13.99
CA PRO A 189 2.77 10.17 14.37
C PRO A 189 2.05 10.27 15.71
N VAL A 190 0.81 9.78 15.75
CA VAL A 190 -0.01 9.70 16.96
C VAL A 190 0.76 8.86 17.98
N THR A 191 1.08 9.43 19.14
CA THR A 191 1.59 8.68 20.29
C THR A 191 0.51 7.71 20.77
N THR A 192 0.71 6.42 20.53
CA THR A 192 -0.06 5.34 21.17
C THR A 192 0.20 5.36 22.69
N PRO A 193 -0.82 5.13 23.54
CA PRO A 193 -0.55 4.83 24.95
C PRO A 193 0.30 3.56 25.07
N SER A 194 1.20 3.58 26.05
CA SER A 194 2.18 2.54 26.37
C SER A 194 1.60 1.12 26.31
N PRO A 195 2.21 0.16 25.57
CA PRO A 195 1.85 -1.24 25.68
C PRO A 195 2.28 -1.78 27.05
N THR A 196 1.35 -2.43 27.74
CA THR A 196 1.61 -3.38 28.83
C THR A 196 2.66 -4.40 28.37
N PRO A 197 3.61 -4.84 29.22
CA PRO A 197 4.76 -5.63 28.82
C PRO A 197 4.34 -6.91 28.09
N THR A 198 4.70 -6.99 26.80
CA THR A 198 4.66 -8.21 26.00
C THR A 198 5.79 -9.13 26.46
N PRO A 199 5.54 -10.46 26.63
CA PRO A 199 6.59 -11.40 26.95
C PRO A 199 7.68 -11.41 25.88
N THR A 200 8.92 -11.55 26.35
CA THR A 200 10.19 -11.59 25.61
C THR A 200 10.08 -12.35 24.28
N PRO A 201 10.65 -11.82 23.17
CA PRO A 201 10.71 -12.54 21.91
C PRO A 201 11.58 -13.79 22.05
N THR A 202 10.95 -14.97 21.96
CA THR A 202 11.63 -16.21 21.62
C THR A 202 12.25 -16.07 20.22
N PRO A 203 13.50 -16.50 20.00
CA PRO A 203 14.22 -16.25 18.76
C PRO A 203 13.50 -16.83 17.53
N THR A 204 13.61 -16.08 16.43
CA THR A 204 13.24 -16.48 15.07
C THR A 204 13.75 -17.89 14.74
N PRO A 205 12.89 -18.86 14.37
CA PRO A 205 13.38 -20.10 13.81
C PRO A 205 14.03 -19.84 12.45
N SER A 206 15.27 -20.32 12.33
CA SER A 206 15.99 -20.47 11.06
C SER A 206 15.14 -21.23 10.04
N ARG A 207 15.31 -20.91 8.75
CA ARG A 207 14.62 -21.48 7.56
C ARG A 207 14.93 -22.97 7.31
N GLY A 208 15.41 -23.70 8.30
CA GLY A 208 15.67 -25.13 8.25
C GLY A 208 15.07 -25.80 9.49
N GLY A 209 13.91 -26.43 9.31
CA GLY A 209 13.19 -27.16 10.37
C GLY A 209 11.89 -26.50 10.77
N GLN A 210 10.91 -26.43 9.86
CA GLN A 210 9.54 -26.05 10.23
C GLN A 210 8.73 -27.34 10.44
N SER A 211 8.27 -27.56 11.67
CA SER A 211 7.38 -28.68 12.00
C SER A 211 5.94 -28.37 11.58
N ASN A 212 5.19 -29.43 11.22
CA ASN A 212 3.77 -29.29 10.87
C ASN A 212 2.97 -28.62 11.98
N VAL A 213 2.16 -27.63 11.61
CA VAL A 213 1.14 -27.03 12.47
C VAL A 213 -0.21 -27.54 11.98
N THR A 214 -0.83 -28.45 12.72
CA THR A 214 -2.05 -29.14 12.27
C THR A 214 -3.34 -28.55 12.83
N GLN A 215 -3.24 -27.64 13.81
CA GLN A 215 -4.39 -27.06 14.51
C GLN A 215 -4.32 -25.55 14.49
N TRP A 216 -5.49 -24.92 14.42
CA TRP A 216 -5.61 -23.48 14.59
C TRP A 216 -5.23 -23.08 16.03
N PRO A 217 -4.64 -21.90 16.23
CA PRO A 217 -4.40 -21.40 17.58
C PRO A 217 -5.72 -21.01 18.26
N SER A 218 -5.66 -20.74 19.56
CA SER A 218 -6.85 -20.50 20.39
C SER A 218 -7.61 -19.23 20.01
N ILE A 219 -6.94 -18.22 19.44
CA ILE A 219 -7.56 -17.00 18.94
C ILE A 219 -7.43 -16.98 17.42
N THR A 220 -8.58 -17.08 16.77
CA THR A 220 -8.74 -16.91 15.33
C THR A 220 -9.75 -15.82 15.03
N TYR A 221 -9.73 -15.33 13.79
CA TYR A 221 -10.66 -14.31 13.33
C TYR A 221 -11.15 -14.64 11.92
N ILE A 222 -12.43 -14.37 11.64
CA ILE A 222 -12.98 -14.38 10.28
C ILE A 222 -12.91 -12.95 9.76
N VAL A 223 -12.11 -12.74 8.72
CA VAL A 223 -11.89 -11.44 8.11
C VAL A 223 -13.21 -10.91 7.57
N LEU A 224 -13.62 -9.71 7.96
CA LEU A 224 -14.85 -9.09 7.47
C LEU A 224 -14.55 -8.22 6.23
N PRO A 225 -15.56 -7.91 5.41
CA PRO A 225 -15.41 -6.94 4.33
C PRO A 225 -14.83 -5.61 4.84
N GLY A 226 -13.71 -5.18 4.26
CA GLY A 226 -13.02 -3.95 4.63
C GLY A 226 -12.02 -4.08 5.79
N ASP A 227 -11.82 -5.27 6.35
CA ASP A 227 -10.74 -5.49 7.31
C ASP A 227 -9.35 -5.42 6.66
N THR A 228 -8.39 -4.91 7.43
CA THR A 228 -6.97 -4.92 7.10
C THR A 228 -6.19 -5.58 8.24
N ALA A 229 -4.97 -6.03 7.98
CA ALA A 229 -4.11 -6.54 9.05
C ALA A 229 -4.00 -5.54 10.22
N SER A 230 -3.97 -4.24 9.92
CA SER A 230 -3.92 -3.17 10.93
C SER A 230 -5.24 -3.00 11.70
N SER A 231 -6.40 -3.04 11.04
CA SER A 231 -7.70 -2.93 11.72
C SER A 231 -7.92 -4.10 12.68
N ILE A 232 -7.53 -5.30 12.24
CA ILE A 232 -7.62 -6.52 13.03
C ILE A 232 -6.63 -6.47 14.19
N ALA A 233 -5.37 -6.08 13.97
CA ALA A 233 -4.38 -6.01 15.04
C ALA A 233 -4.81 -5.08 16.18
N ARG A 234 -5.36 -3.91 15.83
CA ARG A 234 -5.92 -2.96 16.81
C ARG A 234 -7.07 -3.56 17.61
N ARG A 235 -7.94 -4.37 16.98
CA ARG A 235 -9.06 -5.04 17.66
C ARG A 235 -8.57 -6.04 18.72
N PHE A 236 -7.49 -6.75 18.42
CA PHE A 236 -6.97 -7.81 19.29
C PHE A 236 -5.80 -7.37 20.18
N GLY A 237 -5.35 -6.12 20.08
CA GLY A 237 -4.22 -5.60 20.86
C GLY A 237 -2.88 -6.26 20.50
N VAL A 238 -2.71 -6.69 19.26
CA VAL A 238 -1.48 -7.33 18.74
C VAL A 238 -0.87 -6.48 17.62
N SER A 239 0.35 -6.82 17.18
CA SER A 239 0.96 -6.12 16.04
C SER A 239 0.42 -6.66 14.71
N ALA A 240 0.22 -5.78 13.72
CA ALA A 240 -0.19 -6.20 12.38
C ALA A 240 0.87 -7.11 11.73
N GLN A 241 2.14 -6.88 12.05
CA GLN A 241 3.25 -7.71 11.59
C GLN A 241 3.17 -9.13 12.15
N ASP A 242 2.76 -9.30 13.41
CA ASP A 242 2.57 -10.62 14.00
C ASP A 242 1.41 -11.36 13.34
N ILE A 243 0.28 -10.69 13.11
CA ILE A 243 -0.85 -11.29 12.39
C ILE A 243 -0.41 -11.75 11.00
N LEU A 244 0.29 -10.91 10.24
CA LEU A 244 0.79 -11.31 8.91
C LEU A 244 1.76 -12.48 9.00
N ARG A 245 2.71 -12.44 9.95
CA ARG A 245 3.68 -13.53 10.19
C ARG A 245 2.99 -14.85 10.54
N PHE A 246 2.03 -14.83 11.45
CA PHE A 246 1.26 -16.00 11.87
C PHE A 246 0.48 -16.64 10.72
N ASN A 247 0.12 -15.86 9.72
CA ASN A 247 -0.60 -16.33 8.54
C ASN A 247 0.32 -16.49 7.31
N TYR A 248 1.64 -16.47 7.51
CA TYR A 248 2.65 -16.64 6.45
C TYR A 248 2.57 -15.62 5.32
N MET A 249 2.15 -14.40 5.64
CA MET A 249 1.96 -13.31 4.68
C MET A 249 3.11 -12.30 4.71
N GLU A 250 3.43 -11.76 3.53
CA GLU A 250 4.37 -10.66 3.37
C GLU A 250 3.71 -9.31 3.73
N PRO A 251 4.50 -8.28 4.11
CA PRO A 251 3.96 -6.98 4.54
C PRO A 251 3.03 -6.26 3.55
N HIS A 252 3.12 -6.57 2.26
CA HIS A 252 2.31 -5.94 1.21
C HIS A 252 1.05 -6.73 0.84
N GLU A 253 0.85 -7.91 1.41
CA GLU A 253 -0.32 -8.75 1.14
C GLU A 253 -1.52 -8.33 1.99
N TRP A 254 -2.72 -8.72 1.56
CA TRP A 254 -3.97 -8.41 2.25
C TRP A 254 -4.81 -9.66 2.46
N PHE A 255 -5.57 -9.67 3.55
CA PHE A 255 -6.53 -10.73 3.82
C PHE A 255 -7.78 -10.59 2.97
N ASN A 256 -8.38 -11.71 2.57
CA ASN A 256 -9.65 -11.69 1.86
C ASN A 256 -10.82 -11.79 2.83
N ALA A 257 -11.92 -11.10 2.52
CA ALA A 257 -13.14 -11.22 3.33
C ALA A 257 -13.63 -12.68 3.37
N GLY A 258 -14.03 -13.14 4.54
CA GLY A 258 -14.39 -14.52 4.83
C GLY A 258 -13.21 -15.43 5.21
N GLU A 259 -11.97 -14.97 5.05
CA GLU A 259 -10.80 -15.77 5.38
C GLU A 259 -10.68 -15.97 6.90
N LYS A 260 -10.51 -17.22 7.33
CA LYS A 260 -10.15 -17.53 8.72
C LYS A 260 -8.65 -17.34 8.89
N ILE A 261 -8.27 -16.53 9.87
CA ILE A 261 -6.87 -16.18 10.14
C ILE A 261 -6.51 -16.43 11.60
N ALA A 262 -5.23 -16.65 11.84
CA ALA A 262 -4.65 -16.81 13.15
C ALA A 262 -4.26 -15.46 13.77
N ILE A 263 -4.55 -15.28 15.07
CA ILE A 263 -4.27 -14.03 15.79
C ILE A 263 -3.14 -14.19 16.83
N ASN A 264 -3.03 -15.35 17.48
CA ASN A 264 -2.10 -15.56 18.61
C ASN A 264 -1.25 -16.84 18.49
N GLY A 265 -0.82 -17.16 17.27
CA GLY A 265 -0.04 -18.36 16.96
C GLY A 265 -0.08 -18.61 15.46
N TYR A 266 0.68 -19.58 14.96
CA TYR A 266 0.71 -19.84 13.52
C TYR A 266 -0.58 -20.51 13.02
N ALA A 267 -1.05 -20.09 11.86
CA ALA A 267 -2.09 -20.79 11.12
C ALA A 267 -1.61 -22.21 10.74
N PRO A 268 -2.53 -23.18 10.59
CA PRO A 268 -2.19 -24.52 10.16
C PRO A 268 -1.37 -24.50 8.86
N ARG A 269 -0.27 -25.25 8.87
CA ARG A 269 0.59 -25.44 7.72
C ARG A 269 1.29 -26.79 7.73
N LEU A 270 1.31 -27.42 6.57
CA LEU A 270 2.10 -28.63 6.30
C LEU A 270 3.37 -28.25 5.53
N TYR A 271 4.38 -29.12 5.63
CA TYR A 271 5.64 -29.02 4.89
C TYR A 271 5.88 -30.32 4.10
N THR A 272 4.93 -30.65 3.23
CA THR A 272 4.95 -31.85 2.39
C THR A 272 6.08 -31.78 1.36
N VAL A 273 6.40 -30.57 0.88
CA VAL A 273 7.50 -30.31 -0.06
C VAL A 273 8.45 -29.25 0.47
N THR A 274 9.72 -29.34 0.08
CA THR A 274 10.74 -28.35 0.44
C THR A 274 11.43 -27.81 -0.83
N PRO A 275 11.67 -26.49 -0.93
CA PRO A 275 12.46 -25.93 -2.03
C PRO A 275 13.84 -26.60 -2.17
N GLY A 276 14.27 -26.84 -3.41
CA GLY A 276 15.54 -27.47 -3.74
C GLY A 276 15.55 -29.00 -3.60
N GLN A 277 14.44 -29.64 -3.25
CA GLN A 277 14.35 -31.09 -3.09
C GLN A 277 14.67 -31.87 -4.37
N TYR A 278 14.31 -31.32 -5.54
CA TYR A 278 14.50 -31.93 -6.85
C TYR A 278 15.20 -31.00 -7.84
N GLN A 279 16.09 -31.56 -8.65
CA GLN A 279 16.86 -30.82 -9.67
C GLN A 279 16.12 -30.63 -10.99
N SER A 280 15.02 -31.36 -11.22
CA SER A 280 14.25 -31.31 -12.46
C SER A 280 12.76 -31.59 -12.24
N PRO A 281 11.90 -31.18 -13.18
CA PRO A 281 10.51 -31.61 -13.21
C PRO A 281 10.38 -33.14 -13.32
N ALA A 282 9.31 -33.69 -12.74
CA ALA A 282 8.97 -35.11 -12.81
C ALA A 282 7.52 -35.30 -13.30
N GLN A 283 7.18 -36.53 -13.69
CA GLN A 283 5.80 -36.92 -14.05
C GLN A 283 4.95 -37.34 -12.85
N VAL A 284 5.54 -37.38 -11.66
CA VAL A 284 4.86 -37.64 -10.39
C VAL A 284 5.28 -36.56 -9.40
N GLY A 285 4.31 -36.00 -8.68
CA GLY A 285 4.53 -34.97 -7.68
C GLY A 285 4.04 -35.39 -6.29
N HIS A 286 4.35 -34.57 -5.29
CA HIS A 286 3.78 -34.71 -3.96
C HIS A 286 2.37 -34.11 -3.92
N ILE A 287 1.43 -34.81 -3.31
CA ILE A 287 0.08 -34.30 -3.09
C ILE A 287 0.12 -33.26 -1.98
N VAL A 288 -0.09 -32.00 -2.35
CA VAL A 288 -0.07 -30.85 -1.44
C VAL A 288 -1.49 -30.34 -1.25
N ASP A 289 -1.86 -30.07 0.00
CA ASP A 289 -3.13 -29.42 0.34
C ASP A 289 -3.08 -27.92 0.03
N TRP A 290 -4.07 -27.41 -0.70
CA TRP A 290 -4.13 -26.01 -1.11
C TRP A 290 -4.15 -25.04 0.09
N PHE A 291 -5.01 -25.31 1.07
CA PHE A 291 -5.26 -24.38 2.18
C PHE A 291 -4.20 -24.47 3.28
N LEU A 292 -3.59 -25.64 3.45
CA LEU A 292 -2.54 -25.86 4.43
C LEU A 292 -1.15 -25.52 3.89
N GLU A 293 -0.91 -25.57 2.59
CA GLU A 293 0.46 -25.43 2.08
C GLU A 293 0.52 -24.76 0.70
N GLY A 294 -0.28 -25.23 -0.25
CA GLY A 294 -0.24 -24.83 -1.65
C GLY A 294 -0.34 -23.32 -1.90
N LYS A 295 -1.28 -22.64 -1.22
CA LYS A 295 -1.47 -21.17 -1.35
C LYS A 295 -0.26 -20.34 -0.93
N TYR A 296 0.65 -20.91 -0.12
CA TYR A 296 1.89 -20.26 0.30
C TYR A 296 3.09 -20.58 -0.62
N LEU A 297 2.99 -21.67 -1.40
CA LEU A 297 4.01 -22.13 -2.34
C LEU A 297 3.85 -21.52 -3.74
N LEU A 298 2.60 -21.30 -4.17
CA LEU A 298 2.23 -20.71 -5.45
C LEU A 298 1.65 -19.31 -5.22
N ARG A 299 2.50 -18.29 -5.31
CA ARG A 299 2.16 -16.89 -5.04
C ARG A 299 1.89 -16.11 -6.32
N ARG A 300 1.15 -15.01 -6.19
CA ARG A 300 0.89 -14.08 -7.30
C ARG A 300 2.20 -13.62 -7.95
N ASN A 301 2.21 -13.60 -9.28
CA ASN A 301 3.36 -13.34 -10.14
C ASN A 301 4.44 -14.42 -10.20
N ASP A 302 4.31 -15.53 -9.47
CA ASP A 302 5.22 -16.65 -9.64
C ASP A 302 5.13 -17.18 -11.08
N VAL A 303 6.29 -17.53 -11.64
CA VAL A 303 6.40 -18.24 -12.91
C VAL A 303 6.93 -19.63 -12.62
N PHE A 304 6.22 -20.65 -13.10
CA PHE A 304 6.60 -22.04 -12.86
C PHE A 304 6.33 -22.93 -14.08
N THR A 305 6.90 -24.13 -14.05
CA THR A 305 6.73 -25.12 -15.12
C THR A 305 5.58 -26.05 -14.77
N VAL A 306 4.73 -26.32 -15.74
CA VAL A 306 3.68 -27.35 -15.71
C VAL A 306 4.14 -28.50 -16.58
N VAL A 307 4.03 -29.72 -16.06
CA VAL A 307 4.31 -30.97 -16.79
C VAL A 307 3.02 -31.77 -16.89
N ASP A 308 2.57 -32.09 -18.09
CA ASP A 308 1.43 -32.98 -18.30
C ASP A 308 1.84 -34.44 -18.05
N VAL A 309 1.14 -35.11 -17.13
CA VAL A 309 1.51 -36.46 -16.68
C VAL A 309 1.43 -37.47 -17.83
N GLN A 310 0.45 -37.33 -18.73
CA GLN A 310 0.21 -38.30 -19.79
C GLN A 310 1.17 -38.16 -20.97
N THR A 311 1.45 -36.93 -21.41
CA THR A 311 2.23 -36.66 -22.63
C THR A 311 3.69 -36.33 -22.34
N ASN A 312 4.03 -36.07 -21.07
CA ASN A 312 5.34 -35.56 -20.64
C ASN A 312 5.73 -34.21 -21.27
N LYS A 313 4.78 -33.51 -21.90
CA LYS A 313 5.01 -32.17 -22.42
C LYS A 313 4.99 -31.17 -21.27
N SER A 314 5.83 -30.16 -21.38
CA SER A 314 5.94 -29.11 -20.36
C SER A 314 5.87 -27.73 -20.96
N PHE A 315 5.29 -26.80 -20.22
CA PHE A 315 5.16 -25.40 -20.59
C PHE A 315 5.20 -24.52 -19.33
N LYS A 316 5.47 -23.23 -19.50
CA LYS A 316 5.50 -22.27 -18.39
C LYS A 316 4.20 -21.51 -18.28
N VAL A 317 3.83 -21.23 -17.04
CA VAL A 317 2.68 -20.38 -16.70
C VAL A 317 3.10 -19.31 -15.71
N LYS A 318 2.36 -18.21 -15.69
CA LYS A 318 2.42 -17.18 -14.66
C LYS A 318 1.17 -17.25 -13.79
N MET A 319 1.36 -17.26 -12.48
CA MET A 319 0.29 -17.18 -11.48
C MET A 319 -0.26 -15.76 -11.41
N LEU A 320 -1.56 -15.61 -11.65
CA LEU A 320 -2.26 -14.34 -11.59
C LEU A 320 -2.72 -14.02 -10.17
N GLY A 321 -3.20 -15.03 -9.46
CA GLY A 321 -3.85 -14.90 -8.17
C GLY A 321 -4.52 -16.22 -7.80
N GLY A 322 -5.06 -16.32 -6.60
CA GLY A 322 -5.72 -17.54 -6.18
C GLY A 322 -6.22 -17.44 -4.75
N TYR A 323 -7.50 -17.74 -4.54
CA TYR A 323 -8.10 -17.87 -3.22
C TYR A 323 -8.39 -19.33 -2.90
N ASN A 324 -9.10 -20.00 -3.80
CA ASN A 324 -9.52 -21.40 -3.65
C ASN A 324 -8.66 -22.40 -4.46
N HIS A 325 -7.94 -21.89 -5.45
CA HIS A 325 -7.05 -22.60 -6.37
C HIS A 325 -6.14 -21.57 -7.05
N ALA A 326 -5.28 -21.99 -7.97
CA ALA A 326 -4.37 -21.12 -8.70
C ALA A 326 -4.91 -20.69 -10.06
N ASP A 327 -5.13 -19.38 -10.25
CA ASP A 327 -5.46 -18.78 -11.54
C ASP A 327 -4.16 -18.51 -12.30
N VAL A 328 -4.00 -19.10 -13.49
CA VAL A 328 -2.76 -19.03 -14.26
C VAL A 328 -2.99 -18.69 -15.73
N GLU A 329 -2.00 -18.07 -16.36
CA GLU A 329 -1.94 -17.89 -17.80
C GLU A 329 -0.65 -18.51 -18.36
N PRO A 330 -0.68 -19.17 -19.54
CA PRO A 330 0.54 -19.53 -20.25
C PRO A 330 1.43 -18.30 -20.44
N LEU A 331 2.73 -18.46 -20.21
CA LEU A 331 3.66 -17.34 -20.17
C LEU A 331 3.88 -16.73 -21.56
N THR A 332 3.92 -17.57 -22.60
CA THR A 332 4.21 -17.16 -23.99
C THR A 332 3.30 -17.87 -25.00
N ARG A 333 3.32 -17.43 -26.28
CA ARG A 333 2.65 -18.14 -27.38
C ARG A 333 3.11 -19.58 -27.55
N GLN A 334 4.39 -19.85 -27.29
CA GLN A 334 4.92 -21.20 -27.37
C GLN A 334 4.34 -22.07 -26.26
N ASP A 335 4.22 -21.54 -25.05
CA ASP A 335 3.60 -22.24 -23.92
C ASP A 335 2.12 -22.53 -24.21
N THR A 336 1.39 -21.56 -24.76
CA THR A 336 0.01 -21.75 -25.21
C THR A 336 -0.11 -22.83 -26.29
N ALA A 337 0.83 -22.88 -27.24
CA ALA A 337 0.83 -23.90 -28.29
C ALA A 337 1.01 -25.31 -27.71
N VAL A 338 1.93 -25.48 -26.75
CA VAL A 338 2.13 -26.75 -26.04
C VAL A 338 0.90 -27.12 -25.22
N MET A 339 0.32 -26.15 -24.50
CA MET A 339 -0.92 -26.38 -23.74
C MET A 339 -2.07 -26.80 -24.66
N ARG A 340 -2.23 -26.17 -25.82
CA ARG A 340 -3.22 -26.60 -26.81
C ARG A 340 -3.00 -28.03 -27.26
N GLU A 341 -1.75 -28.43 -27.49
CA GLU A 341 -1.42 -29.78 -27.95
C GLU A 341 -1.86 -30.85 -26.94
N ILE A 342 -1.65 -30.64 -25.63
CA ILE A 342 -2.08 -31.60 -24.60
C ILE A 342 -3.61 -31.72 -24.47
N PHE A 343 -4.34 -30.72 -24.96
CA PHE A 343 -5.81 -30.72 -25.06
C PHE A 343 -6.31 -31.02 -26.48
N ASN A 344 -5.50 -31.68 -27.33
CA ASN A 344 -5.86 -32.04 -28.71
C ASN A 344 -6.35 -30.83 -29.54
N HIS A 345 -5.74 -29.67 -29.29
CA HIS A 345 -6.05 -28.38 -29.89
C HIS A 345 -7.48 -27.87 -29.65
N GLN A 346 -8.19 -28.39 -28.65
CA GLN A 346 -9.54 -27.96 -28.27
C GLN A 346 -9.59 -27.56 -26.79
N TRP A 347 -10.13 -26.38 -26.50
CA TRP A 347 -10.36 -25.99 -25.11
C TRP A 347 -11.52 -26.77 -24.50
N THR A 348 -11.32 -27.32 -23.32
CA THR A 348 -12.30 -28.20 -22.65
C THR A 348 -12.22 -28.06 -21.14
N TRP A 349 -13.37 -28.19 -20.49
CA TRP A 349 -13.42 -28.29 -19.03
C TRP A 349 -12.89 -29.62 -18.49
N THR A 350 -12.67 -30.64 -19.35
CA THR A 350 -12.11 -31.92 -18.90
C THR A 350 -10.72 -31.71 -18.27
N PRO A 351 -10.52 -32.06 -16.99
CA PRO A 351 -9.26 -31.81 -16.33
C PRO A 351 -8.16 -32.76 -16.78
N ARG A 352 -6.91 -32.33 -16.62
CA ARG A 352 -5.72 -33.15 -16.85
C ARG A 352 -4.85 -33.22 -15.60
N ALA A 353 -4.31 -34.41 -15.33
CA ALA A 353 -3.30 -34.61 -14.30
C ALA A 353 -1.98 -33.95 -14.73
N ILE A 354 -1.48 -33.06 -13.89
CA ILE A 354 -0.24 -32.31 -14.13
C ILE A 354 0.67 -32.32 -12.90
N VAL A 355 1.94 -32.05 -13.10
CA VAL A 355 2.90 -31.72 -12.03
C VAL A 355 3.32 -30.27 -12.18
N VAL A 356 3.19 -29.49 -11.11
CA VAL A 356 3.77 -28.15 -11.00
C VAL A 356 5.20 -28.30 -10.49
N TYR A 357 6.16 -27.83 -11.28
CA TYR A 357 7.57 -27.75 -10.89
C TYR A 357 7.98 -26.30 -10.62
N LYS A 358 8.32 -26.01 -9.36
CA LYS A 358 8.70 -24.68 -8.89
C LYS A 358 9.75 -24.76 -7.79
N ASP A 359 10.82 -23.98 -7.92
CA ASP A 359 11.90 -23.87 -6.93
C ASP A 359 12.42 -25.25 -6.44
N GLY A 360 12.48 -26.24 -7.33
CA GLY A 360 12.90 -27.60 -7.00
C GLY A 360 11.85 -28.48 -6.31
N MET A 361 10.58 -28.06 -6.26
CA MET A 361 9.46 -28.85 -5.74
C MET A 361 8.66 -29.43 -6.91
N ASN A 362 8.29 -30.72 -6.82
CA ASN A 362 7.33 -31.35 -7.73
C ASN A 362 6.01 -31.54 -6.98
N ILE A 363 4.97 -30.81 -7.40
CA ILE A 363 3.66 -30.77 -6.73
C ILE A 363 2.61 -31.40 -7.67
N ALA A 364 1.92 -32.43 -7.19
CA ALA A 364 0.84 -33.07 -7.92
C ALA A 364 -0.38 -32.13 -7.97
N ALA A 365 -0.91 -31.92 -9.18
CA ALA A 365 -1.95 -30.94 -9.44
C ALA A 365 -2.91 -31.41 -10.56
N SER A 366 -3.95 -30.62 -10.78
CA SER A 366 -4.88 -30.80 -11.89
C SER A 366 -5.12 -29.49 -12.62
N LEU A 367 -5.13 -29.52 -13.95
CA LEU A 367 -5.28 -28.35 -14.81
C LEU A 367 -6.62 -28.39 -15.54
N SER A 368 -7.37 -27.29 -15.48
CA SER A 368 -8.52 -27.04 -16.36
C SER A 368 -8.04 -26.61 -17.75
N GLY A 369 -8.65 -27.17 -18.80
CA GLY A 369 -8.31 -26.86 -20.19
C GLY A 369 -9.15 -25.76 -20.82
N MET A 370 -10.03 -25.10 -20.07
CA MET A 370 -10.89 -24.03 -20.60
C MET A 370 -10.42 -22.66 -20.07
N PRO A 371 -10.00 -21.74 -20.96
CA PRO A 371 -9.71 -20.39 -20.54
C PRO A 371 -11.01 -19.64 -20.22
N HIS A 372 -11.01 -18.80 -19.20
CA HIS A 372 -12.20 -18.04 -18.82
C HIS A 372 -11.87 -16.72 -18.12
N SER A 373 -12.91 -15.92 -17.90
CA SER A 373 -12.85 -14.63 -17.21
C SER A 373 -11.91 -13.61 -17.90
N PHE A 374 -11.08 -12.92 -17.14
CA PHE A 374 -10.20 -11.84 -17.59
C PHE A 374 -8.83 -12.34 -18.06
N ASN A 375 -8.15 -11.49 -18.83
CA ASN A 375 -6.83 -11.73 -19.41
C ASN A 375 -5.83 -10.68 -18.90
N THR A 376 -4.61 -11.09 -18.59
CA THR A 376 -3.56 -10.21 -18.03
C THR A 376 -2.28 -10.17 -18.86
N ILE A 377 -2.00 -11.20 -19.66
CA ILE A 377 -0.90 -11.25 -20.62
C ILE A 377 -1.49 -11.07 -22.02
N SER A 378 -1.18 -9.94 -22.67
CA SER A 378 -1.82 -9.56 -23.95
C SER A 378 -1.27 -10.30 -25.17
N ASP A 379 -0.12 -10.96 -25.07
CA ASP A 379 0.64 -11.48 -26.20
C ASP A 379 0.91 -12.99 -26.16
N ASN A 380 0.34 -13.75 -25.21
CA ASN A 380 0.51 -15.20 -25.11
C ASN A 380 -0.37 -16.02 -26.07
N GLY A 381 -1.26 -15.40 -26.84
CA GLY A 381 -2.07 -16.09 -27.85
C GLY A 381 -3.28 -16.86 -27.30
N VAL A 382 -3.71 -16.58 -26.07
CA VAL A 382 -4.99 -17.02 -25.50
C VAL A 382 -5.65 -15.84 -24.78
N THR A 383 -6.97 -15.88 -24.64
CA THR A 383 -7.73 -14.88 -23.86
C THR A 383 -8.37 -15.59 -22.67
N GLY A 384 -8.07 -15.12 -21.47
CA GLY A 384 -8.58 -15.69 -20.23
C GLY A 384 -7.51 -16.46 -19.48
N HIS A 385 -7.81 -16.83 -18.23
CA HIS A 385 -6.94 -17.64 -17.39
C HIS A 385 -7.46 -19.08 -17.30
N PHE A 386 -6.61 -19.94 -16.75
CA PHE A 386 -6.88 -21.34 -16.48
C PHE A 386 -6.69 -21.63 -15.00
N ASP A 387 -7.32 -22.69 -14.53
CA ASP A 387 -7.28 -23.06 -13.13
C ASP A 387 -6.34 -24.24 -12.93
N ILE A 388 -5.45 -24.12 -11.95
CA ILE A 388 -4.68 -25.23 -11.38
C ILE A 388 -5.21 -25.52 -9.97
N TYR A 389 -5.66 -26.76 -9.78
CA TYR A 389 -6.18 -27.28 -8.53
C TYR A 389 -5.11 -28.14 -7.84
N LEU A 390 -4.97 -27.94 -6.53
CA LEU A 390 -4.27 -28.84 -5.61
C LEU A 390 -5.28 -29.60 -4.73
N LEU A 391 -4.81 -30.46 -3.83
CA LEU A 391 -5.70 -31.22 -2.95
C LEU A 391 -6.56 -30.24 -2.14
N ASN A 392 -7.86 -30.55 -2.02
CA ASN A 392 -8.87 -29.74 -1.34
C ASN A 392 -9.13 -28.35 -1.95
N SER A 393 -8.54 -28.00 -3.09
CA SER A 393 -8.93 -26.80 -3.84
C SER A 393 -10.42 -26.83 -4.20
N THR A 394 -11.05 -25.65 -4.24
CA THR A 394 -12.44 -25.48 -4.70
C THR A 394 -12.49 -24.56 -5.92
N ALA A 395 -13.54 -24.63 -6.74
CA ALA A 395 -13.67 -23.80 -7.94
C ALA A 395 -14.22 -22.40 -7.63
N HIS A 396 -14.21 -21.53 -8.64
CA HIS A 396 -14.96 -20.28 -8.60
C HIS A 396 -16.47 -20.57 -8.67
N GLY A 397 -17.25 -19.99 -7.76
CA GLY A 397 -18.72 -20.06 -7.82
C GLY A 397 -19.33 -21.46 -7.68
N SER A 398 -20.38 -21.75 -8.44
CA SER A 398 -21.22 -22.94 -8.31
C SER A 398 -20.80 -24.08 -9.25
N ALA A 399 -19.52 -24.48 -9.20
CA ALA A 399 -19.09 -25.71 -9.88
C ALA A 399 -19.73 -26.94 -9.23
N SER A 400 -19.96 -28.00 -10.01
CA SER A 400 -20.57 -29.22 -9.48
C SER A 400 -19.57 -30.04 -8.66
N ASP A 401 -20.06 -30.78 -7.66
CA ASP A 401 -19.25 -31.73 -6.89
C ASP A 401 -18.61 -32.81 -7.78
N VAL A 402 -19.21 -33.10 -8.93
CA VAL A 402 -18.64 -34.04 -9.92
C VAL A 402 -17.39 -33.42 -10.55
N TYR A 403 -17.45 -32.15 -10.96
CA TYR A 403 -16.32 -31.44 -11.54
C TYR A 403 -15.14 -31.34 -10.55
N ILE A 404 -15.42 -30.95 -9.30
CA ILE A 404 -14.40 -30.90 -8.25
C ILE A 404 -13.78 -32.27 -8.01
N ARG A 405 -14.59 -33.35 -7.96
CA ARG A 405 -14.06 -34.72 -7.82
C ARG A 405 -13.15 -35.12 -8.96
N GLN A 406 -13.49 -34.80 -10.20
CA GLN A 406 -12.61 -35.07 -11.35
C GLN A 406 -11.23 -34.41 -11.19
N HIS A 407 -11.17 -33.18 -10.66
CA HIS A 407 -9.91 -32.54 -10.34
C HIS A 407 -9.15 -33.27 -9.24
N GLN A 408 -9.83 -33.68 -8.16
CA GLN A 408 -9.20 -34.45 -7.08
C GLN A 408 -8.66 -35.81 -7.57
N ASP A 409 -9.36 -36.49 -8.47
CA ASP A 409 -8.89 -37.74 -9.09
C ASP A 409 -7.63 -37.50 -9.95
N MET A 410 -7.58 -36.40 -10.71
CA MET A 410 -6.38 -36.02 -11.47
C MET A 410 -5.19 -35.69 -10.56
N ILE A 411 -5.43 -35.08 -9.39
CA ILE A 411 -4.39 -34.83 -8.38
C ILE A 411 -3.86 -36.16 -7.82
N GLN A 412 -4.73 -37.13 -7.51
CA GLN A 412 -4.28 -38.46 -7.06
C GLN A 412 -3.44 -39.15 -8.15
N LYS A 413 -3.89 -39.10 -9.41
CA LYS A 413 -3.14 -39.64 -10.56
C LYS A 413 -1.77 -38.98 -10.71
N ALA A 414 -1.68 -37.65 -10.59
CA ALA A 414 -0.41 -36.93 -10.61
C ALA A 414 0.48 -37.24 -9.39
N GLY A 415 -0.12 -37.70 -8.29
CA GLY A 415 0.55 -38.22 -7.10
C GLY A 415 0.98 -39.69 -7.21
N GLY A 416 0.75 -40.34 -8.36
CA GLY A 416 1.12 -41.74 -8.60
C GLY A 416 0.15 -42.77 -8.00
N ARG A 417 -1.13 -42.41 -7.83
CA ARG A 417 -2.17 -43.28 -7.26
C ARG A 417 -3.24 -43.66 -8.26
#